data_AF-A0A067QAM7-F1
#
_entry.id   AF-A0A067QAM7-F1
#
_cell.length_a   1.000
_cell.length_b   1.000
_cell.length_c   1.000
_cell.angle_alpha   90.00
_cell.angle_beta   90.00
_cell.angle_gamma   90.00
#
_symmetry.space_group_name_H-M   'P 1'
#
loop_
_entity.id
_entity.type
_entity.pdbx_description
1 polymer ?
#
loop_
_entity_poly.entity_id
_entity_poly.type
_entity_poly.pdbx_seq_one_letter_code
_entity_poly.pdbx_strand_id
1 'polypeptide(L)'
;MKPKPFVNPKGPNPCKSELAKKIDMKDVLTRILATPLLMTVGEVVGLSKDVAGEFQALLKVKKPEQSSTVVFVEEEGQRLLGGPLITIPIEVDGHKVHAIIDSGSEINILNW
;
A
#
# COMPACT_ATOMS: atom_id res chain seq x y z
N MET A 1 47.48 -43.59 45.46
CA MET A 1 46.75 -42.44 46.04
C MET A 1 45.78 -41.93 44.97
N LYS A 2 44.47 -41.82 45.25
CA LYS A 2 43.52 -41.24 44.29
C LYS A 2 43.51 -39.71 44.42
N PRO A 3 43.48 -38.95 43.31
CA PRO A 3 43.40 -37.50 43.38
C PRO A 3 42.03 -37.07 43.93
N LYS A 4 42.04 -36.08 44.84
CA LYS A 4 40.81 -35.48 45.37
C LYS A 4 40.10 -34.69 44.26
N PRO A 5 38.76 -34.70 44.20
CA PRO A 5 38.02 -33.91 43.23
C PRO A 5 38.25 -32.41 43.48
N PHE A 6 38.53 -31.66 42.40
CA PHE A 6 38.57 -30.21 42.42
C PHE A 6 37.15 -29.67 42.67
N VAL A 7 36.93 -29.10 43.85
CA VAL A 7 35.71 -28.35 44.13
C VAL A 7 35.93 -26.94 43.60
N ASN A 8 35.26 -26.60 42.49
CA ASN A 8 35.23 -25.22 42.03
C ASN A 8 34.56 -24.34 43.11
N PRO A 9 35.21 -23.27 43.59
CA PRO A 9 34.58 -22.37 44.53
C PRO A 9 33.37 -21.73 43.85
N LYS A 10 32.17 -21.95 44.40
CA LYS A 10 30.97 -21.22 43.98
C LYS A 10 31.25 -19.74 44.20
N GLY A 11 31.36 -18.98 43.10
CA GLY A 11 31.48 -17.53 43.15
C GLY A 11 30.30 -16.91 43.92
N PRO A 12 30.47 -15.70 44.48
CA PRO A 12 29.41 -15.04 45.23
C PRO A 12 28.13 -14.99 44.39
N ASN A 13 27.03 -15.47 44.94
CA ASN A 13 25.72 -15.37 44.30
C ASN A 13 25.47 -13.89 43.98
N PRO A 14 25.08 -13.53 42.75
CA PRO A 14 24.81 -12.14 42.42
C PRO A 14 23.75 -11.61 43.40
N CYS A 15 24.09 -10.51 44.09
CA CYS A 15 23.19 -9.84 45.02
C CYS A 15 22.01 -9.28 44.22
N LYS A 16 20.95 -10.07 44.09
CA LYS A 16 19.67 -9.60 43.57
C LYS A 16 18.99 -8.81 44.68
N SER A 17 18.54 -7.60 44.35
CA SER A 17 17.69 -6.80 45.23
C SER A 17 16.42 -7.59 45.58
N GLU A 18 15.80 -7.28 46.72
CA GLU A 18 14.55 -7.94 47.12
C GLU A 18 13.43 -7.72 46.10
N LEU A 19 13.43 -6.56 45.42
CA LEU A 19 12.53 -6.25 44.31
C LEU A 19 12.74 -7.21 43.13
N ALA A 20 13.98 -7.44 42.73
CA ALA A 20 14.31 -8.35 41.63
C ALA A 20 14.01 -9.83 41.95
N LYS A 21 13.85 -10.20 43.23
CA LYS A 21 13.38 -11.54 43.64
C LYS A 21 11.86 -11.67 43.58
N LYS A 22 11.11 -10.56 43.72
CA LYS A 22 9.64 -10.53 43.78
C LYS A 22 8.99 -10.31 42.41
N ILE A 23 9.71 -9.70 41.47
CA ILE A 23 9.19 -9.32 40.15
C ILE A 23 9.50 -10.43 39.15
N ASP A 24 8.46 -10.99 38.52
CA ASP A 24 8.65 -11.84 37.35
C ASP A 24 8.96 -10.98 36.11
N MET A 25 10.01 -11.36 35.37
CA MET A 25 10.43 -10.67 34.16
C MET A 25 9.39 -10.79 33.04
N LYS A 26 8.66 -11.91 32.99
CA LYS A 26 7.59 -12.10 31.99
C LYS A 26 6.45 -11.11 32.23
N ASP A 27 6.03 -10.94 33.48
CA ASP A 27 4.98 -9.98 33.84
C ASP A 27 5.37 -8.54 33.50
N VAL A 28 6.64 -8.16 33.69
CA VAL A 28 7.15 -6.84 33.30
C VAL A 28 7.09 -6.66 31.78
N LEU A 29 7.54 -7.67 31.02
CA LEU A 29 7.49 -7.61 29.56
C LEU A 29 6.06 -7.48 29.05
N THR A 30 5.13 -8.26 29.61
CA THR A 30 3.71 -8.16 29.29
C THR A 30 3.17 -6.76 29.57
N ARG A 31 3.54 -6.15 30.71
CA ARG A 31 3.14 -4.77 31.03
C ARG A 31 3.72 -3.75 30.06
N ILE A 32 4.99 -3.88 29.68
CA ILE A 32 5.63 -2.99 28.71
C ILE A 32 4.93 -3.09 27.36
N LEU A 33 4.69 -4.30 26.87
CA LEU A 33 4.00 -4.53 25.60
C LEU A 33 2.54 -4.05 25.62
N ALA A 34 1.88 -4.09 26.78
CA ALA A 34 0.53 -3.60 26.98
C ALA A 34 0.45 -2.09 27.28
N THR A 35 1.58 -1.40 27.40
CA THR A 35 1.59 0.03 27.74
C THR A 35 1.05 0.85 26.56
N PRO A 36 -0.04 1.62 26.71
CA PRO A 36 -0.54 2.47 25.65
C PRO A 36 0.44 3.60 25.36
N LEU A 37 0.77 3.79 24.09
CA LEU A 37 1.63 4.86 23.62
C LEU A 37 0.79 5.89 22.87
N LEU A 38 0.90 7.16 23.27
CA LEU A 38 0.31 8.27 22.54
C LEU A 38 1.19 8.57 21.33
N MET A 39 0.57 8.58 20.15
CA MET A 39 1.24 8.81 18.87
C MET A 39 0.32 9.59 17.94
N THR A 40 0.91 10.47 17.14
CA THR A 40 0.21 11.18 16.09
C THR A 40 -0.05 10.25 14.91
N VAL A 41 -1.09 10.55 14.11
CA VAL A 41 -1.43 9.77 12.92
C VAL A 41 -0.24 9.69 11.94
N GLY A 42 0.49 10.79 11.78
CA GLY A 42 1.66 10.85 10.90
C GLY A 42 2.79 9.92 11.35
N GLU A 43 3.02 9.79 12.66
CA GLU A 43 4.00 8.84 13.20
C GLU A 43 3.58 7.40 12.92
N VAL A 44 2.30 7.04 13.12
CA VAL A 44 1.82 5.67 12.83
C VAL A 44 1.96 5.32 11.35
N VAL A 45 1.50 6.22 10.48
CA VAL A 45 1.53 6.05 9.03
C VAL A 45 2.97 6.05 8.50
N GLY A 46 3.88 6.82 9.12
CA GLY A 46 5.29 6.86 8.74
C GLY A 46 6.09 5.60 9.13
N LEU A 47 5.64 4.84 10.13
CA LEU A 47 6.35 3.65 10.63
C LEU A 47 6.17 2.41 9.75
N SER A 48 5.08 2.31 8.98
CA SER A 48 4.77 1.13 8.17
C SER A 48 4.19 1.49 6.81
N LYS A 49 4.81 0.96 5.75
CA LYS A 49 4.32 1.07 4.37
C LYS A 49 2.94 0.44 4.19
N ASP A 50 2.66 -0.63 4.93
CA ASP A 50 1.38 -1.34 4.83
C ASP A 50 0.25 -0.48 5.41
N VAL A 51 0.48 0.10 6.61
CA VAL A 51 -0.48 1.02 7.24
C VAL A 51 -0.69 2.26 6.39
N ALA A 52 0.38 2.81 5.81
CA ALA A 52 0.28 3.93 4.88
C ALA A 52 -0.51 3.57 3.62
N GLY A 53 -0.27 2.40 3.05
CA GLY A 53 -0.96 1.92 1.85
C GLY A 53 -2.46 1.73 2.09
N GLU A 54 -2.83 1.12 3.21
CA GLU A 54 -4.24 0.93 3.59
C GLU A 54 -4.92 2.27 3.87
N PHE A 55 -4.26 3.18 4.60
CA PHE A 55 -4.76 4.52 4.84
C PHE A 55 -5.00 5.29 3.53
N GLN A 56 -4.05 5.22 2.58
CA GLN A 56 -4.22 5.80 1.25
C GLN A 56 -5.35 5.15 0.44
N ALA A 57 -5.53 3.82 0.55
CA ALA A 57 -6.61 3.12 -0.12
C ALA A 57 -7.99 3.55 0.40
N LEU A 58 -8.11 3.80 1.71
CA LEU A 58 -9.33 4.33 2.32
C LEU A 58 -9.60 5.78 1.90
N LEU A 59 -8.55 6.58 1.70
CA LEU A 59 -8.67 7.97 1.23
C LEU A 59 -8.94 8.10 -0.27
N LYS A 60 -8.63 7.06 -1.07
CA LYS A 60 -8.91 7.08 -2.50
C LYS A 60 -10.40 7.18 -2.73
N VAL A 61 -10.83 8.31 -3.29
CA VAL A 61 -12.19 8.52 -3.76
C VAL A 61 -12.50 7.47 -4.84
N LYS A 62 -13.38 6.53 -4.52
CA LYS A 62 -13.91 5.61 -5.52
C LYS A 62 -14.75 6.43 -6.50
N LYS A 63 -14.24 6.59 -7.72
CA LYS A 63 -15.04 7.09 -8.83
C LYS A 63 -16.23 6.13 -8.94
N PRO A 64 -17.49 6.61 -8.97
CA PRO A 64 -18.61 5.74 -9.25
C PRO A 64 -18.32 5.06 -10.58
N GLU A 65 -18.38 3.72 -10.61
CA GLU A 65 -18.31 2.98 -11.85
C GLU A 65 -19.44 3.49 -12.73
N GLN A 66 -19.07 4.31 -13.72
CA GLN A 66 -19.94 4.55 -14.85
C GLN A 66 -20.03 3.21 -15.56
N SER A 67 -21.11 2.48 -15.32
CA SER A 67 -21.54 1.36 -16.14
C SER A 67 -21.99 1.90 -17.51
N SER A 68 -21.07 2.54 -18.23
CA SER A 68 -21.20 2.68 -19.66
C SER A 68 -20.72 1.36 -20.25
N THR A 69 -21.64 0.42 -20.43
CA THR A 69 -21.49 -0.63 -21.45
C THR A 69 -21.38 0.08 -22.79
N VAL A 70 -20.16 0.44 -23.16
CA VAL A 70 -19.81 0.78 -24.54
C VAL A 70 -19.36 -0.54 -25.14
N VAL A 71 -20.16 -1.07 -26.05
CA VAL A 71 -19.88 -2.28 -26.81
C VAL A 71 -18.54 -2.07 -27.52
N PHE A 72 -17.50 -2.79 -27.06
CA PHE A 72 -16.26 -2.93 -27.81
C PHE A 72 -16.58 -3.78 -29.04
N VAL A 73 -16.53 -3.15 -30.21
CA VAL A 73 -16.21 -3.88 -31.44
C VAL A 73 -14.69 -3.76 -31.56
N GLU A 74 -14.02 -4.88 -31.34
CA GLU A 74 -12.59 -5.05 -31.61
C GLU A 74 -12.35 -4.83 -33.11
N GLU A 75 -11.47 -3.90 -33.45
CA GLU A 75 -10.66 -4.04 -34.65
C GLU A 75 -9.21 -3.73 -34.30
N GLU A 76 -8.33 -4.62 -34.75
CA GLU A 76 -6.92 -4.69 -34.42
C GLU A 76 -6.18 -3.38 -34.70
N GLY A 77 -5.45 -2.87 -33.70
CA GLY A 77 -4.56 -1.73 -33.93
C GLY A 77 -4.18 -0.98 -32.67
N GLN A 78 -3.40 -1.62 -31.80
CA GLN A 78 -2.70 -0.91 -30.73
C GLN A 78 -1.90 0.26 -31.31
N ARG A 79 -2.31 1.49 -30.99
CA ARG A 79 -1.40 2.63 -30.92
C ARG A 79 -1.31 3.12 -29.48
N LEU A 80 -0.25 2.64 -28.84
CA LEU A 80 0.40 3.20 -27.66
C LEU A 80 0.73 4.69 -27.92
N LEU A 81 0.67 5.51 -26.85
CA LEU A 81 1.09 6.93 -26.73
C LEU A 81 0.02 8.00 -26.99
N GLY A 82 -1.00 8.10 -26.14
CA GLY A 82 -1.88 9.27 -26.11
C GLY A 82 -2.97 9.13 -25.06
N GLY A 83 -3.27 10.21 -24.34
CA GLY A 83 -4.46 10.25 -23.49
C GLY A 83 -5.75 10.05 -24.31
N PRO A 84 -6.89 9.82 -23.66
CA PRO A 84 -8.16 9.63 -24.36
C PRO A 84 -8.50 10.88 -25.20
N LEU A 85 -8.67 10.69 -26.52
CA LEU A 85 -9.09 11.74 -27.44
C LEU A 85 -10.61 11.94 -27.38
N ILE A 86 -11.07 13.15 -27.71
CA ILE A 86 -12.50 13.44 -27.83
C ILE A 86 -12.97 12.88 -29.17
N THR A 87 -13.86 11.90 -29.14
CA THR A 87 -14.45 11.28 -30.33
C THR A 87 -15.96 11.42 -30.35
N ILE A 88 -16.53 11.68 -31.53
CA ILE A 88 -17.99 11.73 -31.74
C ILE A 88 -18.40 10.80 -32.89
N PRO A 89 -19.51 10.05 -32.75
CA PRO A 89 -20.06 9.29 -33.85
C PRO A 89 -20.71 10.24 -34.87
N ILE A 90 -20.37 10.08 -36.14
CA ILE A 90 -20.95 10.81 -37.27
C ILE A 90 -21.37 9.85 -38.38
N GLU A 91 -22.18 10.32 -39.31
CA GLU A 91 -22.58 9.59 -40.51
C GLU A 91 -22.13 10.35 -41.75
N VAL A 92 -21.40 9.68 -42.64
CA VAL A 92 -20.93 10.23 -43.92
C VAL A 92 -21.39 9.27 -45.01
N ASP A 93 -22.25 9.74 -45.92
CA ASP A 93 -22.81 8.94 -47.03
C ASP A 93 -23.43 7.60 -46.58
N GLY A 94 -24.10 7.59 -45.42
CA GLY A 94 -24.71 6.39 -44.84
C GLY A 94 -23.75 5.50 -44.04
N HIS A 95 -22.45 5.81 -44.04
CA HIS A 95 -21.44 5.10 -43.27
C HIS A 95 -21.23 5.75 -41.91
N LYS A 96 -21.34 4.97 -40.84
CA LYS A 96 -21.06 5.43 -39.47
C LYS A 96 -19.55 5.47 -39.24
N VAL A 97 -19.02 6.64 -38.89
CA VAL A 97 -17.59 6.89 -38.65
C VAL A 97 -17.40 7.57 -37.30
N HIS A 98 -16.27 7.30 -36.62
CA HIS A 98 -15.87 8.04 -35.43
C HIS A 98 -14.94 9.19 -35.80
N ALA A 99 -15.40 10.43 -35.63
CA ALA A 99 -14.57 11.62 -35.85
C ALA A 99 -13.82 12.00 -34.57
N ILE A 100 -12.57 12.43 -34.71
CA ILE A 100 -11.76 13.01 -33.64
C ILE A 100 -11.95 14.52 -33.66
N ILE A 101 -12.23 15.11 -32.49
CA ILE A 101 -12.32 16.56 -32.34
C ILE A 101 -10.96 17.09 -31.89
N ASP A 102 -10.30 17.81 -32.80
CA ASP A 102 -9.04 18.51 -32.54
C ASP A 102 -9.19 19.99 -32.91
N SER A 103 -9.22 20.87 -31.91
CA SER A 103 -9.29 22.32 -32.11
C SER A 103 -7.97 22.93 -32.60
N GLY A 104 -6.88 22.16 -32.59
CA GLY A 104 -5.57 22.58 -33.08
C GLY A 104 -5.34 22.33 -34.57
N SER A 105 -6.24 21.59 -35.22
CA SER A 105 -6.15 21.29 -36.66
C SER A 105 -6.85 22.35 -37.51
N GLU A 106 -6.22 22.74 -38.63
CA GLU A 106 -6.79 23.70 -39.59
C GLU A 106 -7.67 23.02 -40.66
N ILE A 107 -7.64 21.69 -40.75
CA ILE A 107 -8.32 20.92 -41.78
C ILE A 107 -8.88 19.60 -41.24
N ASN A 108 -9.99 19.16 -41.83
CA ASN A 108 -10.57 17.84 -41.60
C ASN A 108 -9.92 16.82 -42.55
N ILE A 109 -9.38 15.74 -41.99
CA ILE A 109 -8.78 14.63 -42.75
C ILE A 109 -9.73 13.45 -42.71
N LEU A 110 -10.01 12.89 -43.88
CA LEU A 110 -10.80 11.68 -44.05
C LEU A 110 -9.95 10.63 -44.74
N ASN A 111 -9.90 9.43 -44.16
CA ASN A 111 -9.22 8.28 -44.75
C ASN A 111 -10.24 7.16 -44.96
N TRP A 112 -10.31 6.64 -46.18
CA TRP A 112 -11.21 5.56 -46.57
C TRP A 112 -10.44 4.26 -46.73
#